data_AF-A0A7J7PFC4-F1
#
_entry.id   AF-A0A7J7PFC4-F1
#
_cell.length_a   1.000
_cell.length_b   1.000
_cell.length_c   1.000
_cell.angle_alpha   90.00
_cell.angle_beta   90.00
_cell.angle_gamma   90.00
#
_symmetry.space_group_name_H-M   'P 1'
#
loop_
_entity.id
_entity.type
_entity.pdbx_description
1 polymer ?
#
loop_
_entity_poly.entity_id
_entity_poly.type
_entity_poly.pdbx_seq_one_letter_code
_entity_poly.pdbx_strand_id
1 'polypeptide(L)'
;MQQARITDNFRQQKSFSSGIRTDRDRKQQKAPELPGVHGEAAVTNFDIHADERLLRSFDLATQYGPCTGMTRLERWQRAETLGLNPPVQVKEMLTGPQGGQWNQCLWEGRI
;
A
#
# COMPACT_ATOMS: atom_id res chain seq x y z
N MET A 1 12.79 12.66 39.75
CA MET A 1 11.51 12.43 39.04
C MET A 1 11.80 11.49 37.89
N GLN A 2 11.34 10.24 37.96
CA GLN A 2 11.60 9.23 36.92
C GLN A 2 10.52 9.28 35.83
N GLN A 3 10.99 9.08 34.60
CA GLN A 3 10.35 9.35 33.32
C GLN A 3 9.26 8.33 32.98
N ALA A 4 8.19 8.76 32.31
CA ALA A 4 7.29 7.83 31.59
C ALA A 4 7.68 7.83 30.10
N ARG A 5 8.33 6.75 29.66
CA ARG A 5 8.50 6.45 28.24
C ARG A 5 7.20 5.81 27.77
N ILE A 6 6.54 6.43 26.78
CA ILE A 6 5.37 5.86 26.13
C ILE A 6 5.86 4.64 25.34
N THR A 7 5.74 3.44 25.93
CA THR A 7 5.91 2.19 25.21
C THR A 7 4.61 1.89 24.48
N ASP A 8 4.67 2.03 23.15
CA ASP A 8 3.61 1.70 22.22
C ASP A 8 3.33 0.18 22.29
N ASN A 9 2.25 -0.19 22.99
CA ASN A 9 1.73 -1.56 23.00
C ASN A 9 0.64 -1.68 21.94
N PHE A 10 1.04 -1.83 20.67
CA PHE A 10 0.11 -2.15 19.59
C PHE A 10 -0.36 -3.61 19.70
N ARG A 11 -1.59 -3.80 20.20
CA ARG A 11 -2.22 -5.12 20.33
C ARG A 11 -2.85 -5.55 19.00
N GLN A 12 -2.18 -6.44 18.26
CA GLN A 12 -2.78 -7.15 17.13
C GLN A 12 -3.68 -8.30 17.62
N GLN A 13 -4.99 -8.22 17.38
CA GLN A 13 -5.90 -9.35 17.58
C GLN A 13 -5.88 -10.28 16.36
N LYS A 14 -5.40 -11.51 16.58
CA LYS A 14 -5.56 -12.64 15.65
C LYS A 14 -7.02 -13.10 15.68
N SER A 15 -7.76 -12.97 14.59
CA SER A 15 -9.07 -13.62 14.43
C SER A 15 -8.87 -15.08 14.03
N PHE A 16 -9.12 -15.99 14.96
CA PHE A 16 -9.20 -17.43 14.68
C PHE A 16 -10.55 -17.77 14.06
N SER A 17 -10.49 -18.61 13.03
CA SER A 17 -11.62 -19.24 12.35
C SER A 17 -12.58 -19.90 13.34
N SER A 18 -13.88 -19.68 13.15
CA SER A 18 -14.92 -20.53 13.73
C SER A 18 -16.04 -20.66 12.70
N GLY A 19 -16.09 -21.81 12.05
CA GLY A 19 -17.23 -22.20 11.23
C GLY A 19 -18.27 -22.91 12.08
N ILE A 20 -19.53 -22.52 11.96
CA ILE A 20 -20.71 -23.40 11.98
C ILE A 20 -21.75 -22.77 11.04
N ARG A 21 -22.23 -23.56 10.07
CA ARG A 21 -23.38 -23.25 9.19
C ARG A 21 -24.64 -23.79 9.86
N THR A 22 -25.70 -22.98 9.96
CA THR A 22 -27.09 -23.48 9.93
C THR A 22 -27.98 -22.47 9.17
N ASP A 23 -29.09 -23.00 8.67
CA ASP A 23 -29.83 -22.68 7.45
C ASP A 23 -30.93 -21.61 7.63
N ARG A 24 -31.23 -20.88 6.54
CA ARG A 24 -32.50 -20.18 6.12
C ARG A 24 -33.40 -19.55 7.21
N ASP A 25 -33.82 -18.28 7.09
CA ASP A 25 -34.72 -17.82 6.02
C ASP A 25 -34.72 -16.29 5.86
N ARG A 26 -35.18 -15.86 4.68
CA ARG A 26 -34.90 -14.59 3.99
C ARG A 26 -36.08 -13.64 4.18
N LYS A 27 -35.85 -12.47 4.79
CA LYS A 27 -36.72 -11.30 4.56
C LYS A 27 -35.94 -10.17 3.89
N GLN A 28 -36.09 -10.15 2.57
CA GLN A 28 -35.52 -9.21 1.62
C GLN A 28 -35.95 -7.78 1.97
N GLN A 29 -35.01 -6.95 2.39
CA GLN A 29 -35.17 -5.49 2.33
C GLN A 29 -34.29 -4.99 1.20
N LYS A 30 -34.93 -4.62 0.10
CA LYS A 30 -34.33 -4.04 -1.11
C LYS A 30 -33.78 -2.67 -0.73
N ALA A 31 -32.46 -2.54 -0.66
CA ALA A 31 -31.82 -1.23 -0.54
C ALA A 31 -32.18 -0.40 -1.79
N PRO A 32 -32.52 0.89 -1.62
CA PRO A 32 -32.78 1.76 -2.76
C PRO A 32 -31.51 1.91 -3.59
N GLU A 33 -31.59 1.57 -4.88
CA GLU A 33 -30.54 1.83 -5.85
C GLU A 33 -30.36 3.34 -5.97
N LEU A 34 -29.23 3.84 -5.46
CA LEU A 34 -28.83 5.23 -5.66
C LEU A 34 -28.48 5.43 -7.14
N PRO A 35 -29.20 6.31 -7.86
CA PRO A 35 -28.89 6.61 -9.23
C PRO A 35 -27.67 7.54 -9.29
N GLY A 36 -26.65 7.07 -10.00
CA GLY A 36 -25.76 7.88 -10.81
C GLY A 36 -25.04 9.04 -10.12
N VAL A 37 -23.79 8.80 -9.74
CA VAL A 37 -22.71 9.65 -10.24
C VAL A 37 -21.57 8.70 -10.59
N HIS A 38 -21.57 8.24 -11.84
CA HIS A 38 -20.34 7.85 -12.50
C HIS A 38 -19.52 9.13 -12.58
N GLY A 39 -18.84 9.44 -11.49
CA GLY A 39 -17.69 10.32 -11.52
C GLY A 39 -16.63 9.52 -12.24
N GLU A 40 -16.78 9.38 -13.55
CA GLU A 40 -15.65 9.27 -14.46
C GLU A 40 -14.89 10.58 -14.27
N ALA A 41 -14.16 10.67 -13.15
CA ALA A 41 -12.97 11.48 -13.13
C ALA A 41 -12.22 10.97 -14.34
N ALA A 42 -12.22 11.76 -15.41
CA ALA A 42 -11.36 11.55 -16.55
C ALA A 42 -9.95 11.55 -15.98
N VAL A 43 -9.50 10.36 -15.58
CA VAL A 43 -8.10 10.09 -15.33
C VAL A 43 -7.56 10.11 -16.74
N THR A 44 -7.27 11.32 -17.21
CA THR A 44 -6.44 11.54 -18.36
C THR A 44 -5.21 10.71 -18.07
N ASN A 45 -5.13 9.53 -18.70
CA ASN A 45 -3.89 8.82 -18.89
C ASN A 45 -3.01 9.78 -19.70
N PHE A 46 -2.49 10.80 -19.02
CA PHE A 46 -1.23 11.41 -19.39
C PHE A 46 -0.27 10.23 -19.54
N ASP A 47 0.62 10.30 -20.52
CA ASP A 47 1.64 9.29 -20.77
C ASP A 47 2.59 9.18 -19.57
N ILE A 48 2.10 8.62 -18.46
CA ILE A 48 2.92 8.17 -17.36
C ILE A 48 3.64 6.96 -17.93
N HIS A 49 4.94 7.08 -18.18
CA HIS A 49 5.78 5.98 -18.63
C HIS A 49 5.55 4.75 -17.74
N ALA A 50 5.60 3.55 -18.33
CA ALA A 50 5.32 2.30 -17.63
C ALA A 50 6.13 2.15 -16.34
N ASP A 51 7.38 2.61 -16.37
CA ASP A 51 8.30 2.64 -15.23
C ASP A 51 7.78 3.49 -14.08
N GLU A 52 7.30 4.70 -14.35
CA GLU A 52 6.75 5.57 -13.32
C GLU A 52 5.45 4.99 -12.74
N ARG A 53 4.60 4.37 -13.57
CA ARG A 53 3.41 3.66 -13.08
C ARG A 53 3.79 2.53 -12.13
N LEU A 54 4.81 1.74 -12.47
CA LEU A 54 5.31 0.66 -11.63
C LEU A 54 5.86 1.19 -10.31
N LEU A 55 6.72 2.23 -10.34
CA LEU A 55 7.29 2.83 -9.12
C LEU A 55 6.21 3.43 -8.22
N ARG A 56 5.20 4.12 -8.79
CA ARG A 56 4.05 4.63 -8.01
C ARG A 56 3.22 3.50 -7.41
N SER A 57 2.99 2.42 -8.15
CA SER A 57 2.26 1.25 -7.64
C SER A 57 3.00 0.58 -6.47
N PHE A 58 4.33 0.49 -6.57
CA PHE A 58 5.18 0.02 -5.48
C PHE A 58 5.09 0.94 -4.27
N ASP A 59 5.08 2.26 -4.49
CA ASP A 59 5.01 3.22 -3.40
C ASP A 59 3.69 3.13 -2.62
N LEU A 60 2.58 2.89 -3.32
CA LEU A 60 1.25 2.75 -2.74
C LEU A 60 0.98 1.37 -2.12
N ALA A 61 1.81 0.37 -2.40
CA ALA A 61 1.63 -0.97 -1.87
C ALA A 61 1.96 -1.05 -0.37
N THR A 62 0.93 -1.08 0.46
CA THR A 62 1.06 -1.10 1.93
C THR A 62 1.75 -2.34 2.49
N GLN A 63 1.74 -3.45 1.75
CA GLN A 63 2.39 -4.70 2.14
C GLN A 63 3.91 -4.55 2.34
N TYR A 64 4.58 -3.64 1.62
CA TYR A 64 6.01 -3.36 1.77
C TYR A 64 6.31 -2.36 2.91
N GLY A 65 5.25 -1.93 3.61
CA GLY A 65 5.23 -0.98 4.73
C GLY A 65 5.42 0.47 4.31
N PRO A 66 5.77 1.39 5.23
CA PRO A 66 5.68 2.83 4.98
C PRO A 66 6.66 3.31 3.89
N CYS A 67 6.25 4.35 3.16
CA CYS A 67 7.04 4.97 2.10
C CYS A 67 7.72 6.29 2.52
N THR A 68 7.66 6.62 3.80
CA THR A 68 8.07 7.93 4.33
C THR A 68 9.34 7.78 5.17
N GLY A 69 10.30 8.69 5.02
CA GLY A 69 11.53 8.69 5.82
C GLY A 69 12.53 7.61 5.43
N MET A 70 12.41 7.06 4.22
CA MET A 70 13.40 6.19 3.60
C MET A 70 13.31 6.31 2.07
N THR A 71 14.44 6.09 1.42
CA THR A 71 14.48 6.00 -0.04
C THR A 71 13.69 4.79 -0.54
N ARG A 72 13.26 4.86 -1.79
CA ARG A 72 12.55 3.78 -2.48
C ARG A 72 13.39 2.50 -2.51
N LEU A 73 14.71 2.61 -2.65
CA LEU A 73 15.64 1.48 -2.61
C LEU A 73 15.74 0.84 -1.21
N GLU A 74 15.87 1.65 -0.16
CA GLU A 74 15.87 1.14 1.23
C GLU A 74 14.56 0.41 1.55
N ARG A 75 13.43 0.96 1.11
CA ARG A 75 12.12 0.30 1.27
C ARG A 75 12.08 -1.05 0.54
N TRP A 76 12.62 -1.11 -0.67
CA TRP A 76 12.71 -2.35 -1.45
C TRP A 76 13.58 -3.40 -0.74
N GLN A 77 14.76 -3.03 -0.25
CA GLN A 77 15.65 -3.92 0.50
C GLN A 77 15.00 -4.42 1.79
N ARG A 78 14.27 -3.56 2.49
CA ARG A 78 13.50 -3.94 3.68
C ARG A 78 12.42 -4.97 3.35
N ALA A 79 11.71 -4.79 2.23
CA ALA A 79 10.71 -5.77 1.79
C ALA A 79 11.35 -7.11 1.41
N GLU A 80 12.52 -7.11 0.76
CA GLU A 80 13.28 -8.32 0.42
C GLU A 80 13.74 -9.07 1.67
N THR A 81 14.32 -8.36 2.65
CA THR A 81 14.77 -8.94 3.93
C THR A 81 13.62 -9.51 4.77
N LEU A 82 12.42 -8.95 4.65
CA LEU A 82 11.19 -9.49 5.26
C LEU A 82 10.56 -10.65 4.46
N GLY A 83 11.14 -11.06 3.32
CA GLY A 83 10.63 -12.14 2.50
C GLY A 83 9.30 -11.82 1.78
N LEU A 84 8.99 -10.53 1.57
CA LEU A 84 7.74 -10.09 0.96
C LEU A 84 7.76 -10.13 -0.58
N ASN A 85 8.86 -10.58 -1.18
CA ASN A 85 9.06 -10.71 -2.63
C ASN A 85 8.68 -9.42 -3.40
N PRO A 86 9.34 -8.28 -3.12
CA PRO A 86 9.10 -7.06 -3.89
C PRO A 86 9.49 -7.25 -5.38
N PRO A 87 8.87 -6.50 -6.32
CA PRO A 87 9.14 -6.69 -7.75
C PRO A 87 10.59 -6.40 -8.12
N VAL A 88 11.27 -7.33 -8.81
CA VAL A 88 12.69 -7.19 -9.18
C VAL A 88 12.94 -6.00 -10.11
N GLN A 89 12.01 -5.73 -11.02
CA GLN A 89 12.10 -4.60 -11.96
C GLN A 89 12.22 -3.24 -11.23
N VAL A 90 11.64 -3.12 -10.01
CA VAL A 90 11.81 -1.92 -9.17
C VAL A 90 13.27 -1.77 -8.75
N LYS A 91 13.94 -2.85 -8.31
CA LYS A 91 15.37 -2.83 -7.97
C LYS A 91 16.21 -2.39 -9.16
N GLU A 92 15.97 -2.99 -10.33
CA GLU A 92 16.71 -2.72 -11.55
C GLU A 92 16.62 -1.25 -11.96
N MET A 93 15.42 -0.66 -11.92
CA MET A 93 15.21 0.76 -12.18
C MET A 93 15.96 1.66 -11.19
N LEU A 94 16.01 1.27 -9.91
CA LEU A 94 16.66 2.05 -8.84
C LEU A 94 18.19 1.94 -8.82
N THR A 95 18.74 0.82 -9.30
CA THR A 95 20.19 0.61 -9.40
C THR A 95 20.75 0.94 -10.78
N GLY A 96 19.89 1.18 -11.77
CA GLY A 96 20.28 1.54 -13.13
C GLY A 96 20.83 2.96 -13.26
N PRO A 97 21.25 3.37 -14.48
CA PRO A 97 21.85 4.69 -14.73
C PRO A 97 20.98 5.87 -14.32
N GLN A 98 19.65 5.70 -14.38
CA GLN A 98 18.66 6.72 -14.02
C GLN A 98 18.15 6.56 -12.59
N GLY A 99 18.64 5.57 -11.83
CA GLY A 99 18.08 5.19 -10.53
C GLY A 99 18.06 6.31 -9.48
N GLY A 100 19.04 7.20 -9.53
CA GLY A 100 19.09 8.38 -8.66
C GLY A 100 17.84 9.27 -8.76
N GLN A 101 17.23 9.40 -9.95
CA GLN A 101 16.03 10.21 -10.14
C GLN A 101 14.77 9.54 -9.55
N TRP A 102 14.82 8.23 -9.33
CA TRP A 102 13.72 7.41 -8.86
C TRP A 102 13.87 6.98 -7.39
N ASN A 103 14.86 7.49 -6.66
CA ASN A 103 15.08 7.03 -5.28
C ASN A 103 14.13 7.64 -4.25
N GLN A 104 13.38 8.70 -4.58
CA GLN A 104 12.44 9.31 -3.64
C GLN A 104 11.05 8.68 -3.76
N CYS A 105 10.51 8.24 -2.63
CA CYS A 105 9.13 7.75 -2.52
C CYS A 105 8.10 8.86 -2.75
N LEU A 106 6.87 8.49 -3.13
CA LEU A 106 5.78 9.41 -3.50
C LEU A 106 5.43 10.47 -2.45
N TRP A 107 5.54 10.14 -1.16
CA TRP A 107 5.16 11.02 -0.05
C TRP A 107 6.35 11.64 0.69
N GLU A 108 7.57 11.48 0.17
CA GLU A 108 8.75 12.06 0.79
C GLU A 108 8.65 13.60 0.80
N GLY A 109 8.76 14.19 2.00
CA GLY A 109 8.65 15.65 2.22
C GLY A 109 7.27 16.28 2.01
N ARG A 110 6.18 15.49 1.97
CA ARG A 110 4.80 15.99 1.71
C ARG A 110 3.83 15.84 2.87
N ILE A 111 4.28 15.30 4.00
CA ILE A 111 3.48 15.05 5.21
C ILE A 111 4.12 15.68 6.43
#